data_AF-A0A7L5Z7V6-F1
#
_entry.id   AF-A0A7L5Z7V6-F1
#
_cell.length_a   1.000
_cell.length_b   1.000
_cell.length_c   1.000
_cell.angle_alpha   90.00
_cell.angle_beta   90.00
_cell.angle_gamma   90.00
#
_symmetry.space_group_name_H-M   'P 1'
#
loop_
_entity.id
_entity.type
_entity.pdbx_description
1 polymer ?
#
loop_
_entity_poly.entity_id
_entity_poly.type
_entity_poly.pdbx_seq_one_letter_code
_entity_poly.pdbx_strand_id
1 'polypeptide(L)'
;MNIGFAIAALLSLITFATHTFVGGIYAARPLLAAHNFDKASRWLNYMCWHMVTAVLVAFTAGFAWAALRPEAVEVAALLTALALPLSGISVWVTLKGGIPPWRFPLPGCSP
;
A
#
# COMPACT_ATOMS: atom_id res chain seq x y z
N MET A 1 20.33 16.03 5.14
CA MET A 1 19.35 14.93 5.19
C MET A 1 17.99 15.52 5.50
N ASN A 2 17.01 15.30 4.63
CA ASN A 2 15.65 15.83 4.80
C ASN A 2 14.83 14.89 5.70
N ILE A 3 14.62 15.28 6.95
CA ILE A 3 13.92 14.44 7.95
C ILE A 3 12.50 14.10 7.50
N GLY A 4 11.78 15.04 6.87
CA GLY A 4 10.43 14.79 6.35
C GLY A 4 10.39 13.67 5.31
N PHE A 5 11.32 13.66 4.35
CA PHE A 5 11.41 12.59 3.36
C PHE A 5 11.90 11.27 3.96
N ALA A 6 12.76 11.32 4.99
CA ALA A 6 13.15 10.11 5.73
C ALA A 6 11.95 9.46 6.45
N ILE A 7 11.06 10.27 7.05
CA ILE A 7 9.81 9.78 7.64
C ILE A 7 8.89 9.20 6.57
N ALA A 8 8.73 9.88 5.43
CA ALA A 8 7.91 9.38 4.31
C ALA A 8 8.45 8.04 3.76
N ALA A 9 9.78 7.90 3.65
CA ALA A 9 10.44 6.65 3.27
C ALA A 9 10.17 5.53 4.28
N LEU A 10 10.25 5.83 5.58
CA LEU A 10 9.96 4.86 6.63
C LEU A 10 8.49 4.42 6.60
N LEU A 11 7.55 5.35 6.47
CA LEU A 11 6.11 5.05 6.42
C LEU A 11 5.75 4.23 5.17
N SER A 12 6.33 4.57 4.02
CA SER A 12 6.14 3.78 2.79
C SER A 12 6.76 2.39 2.91
N LEU A 13 7.91 2.24 3.58
CA LEU A 13 8.51 0.94 3.88
C LEU A 13 7.62 0.07 4.79
N ILE A 14 7.07 0.66 5.86
CA ILE A 14 6.13 -0.04 6.76
C ILE A 14 4.88 -0.46 5.98
N THR A 15 4.36 0.41 5.12
CA THR A 15 3.19 0.11 4.27
C THR A 15 3.51 -1.01 3.29
N PHE A 16 4.67 -0.97 2.63
CA PHE A 16 5.17 -2.03 1.76
C PHE A 16 5.25 -3.38 2.48
N ALA A 17 5.86 -3.41 3.66
CA ALA A 17 5.99 -4.63 4.45
C ALA A 17 4.62 -5.17 4.88
N THR A 18 3.74 -4.31 5.37
CA THR A 18 2.38 -4.68 5.78
C THR A 18 1.57 -5.20 4.60
N HIS A 19 1.61 -4.51 3.46
CA HIS A 19 0.96 -4.95 2.23
C HIS A 19 1.50 -6.33 1.85
N THR A 20 2.80 -6.46 1.60
CA THR A 20 3.41 -7.68 1.07
C THR A 20 3.21 -8.90 1.98
N PHE A 21 3.51 -8.77 3.27
CA PHE A 21 3.53 -9.93 4.18
C PHE A 21 2.17 -10.16 4.86
N VAL A 22 1.65 -9.13 5.55
CA VAL A 22 0.41 -9.26 6.33
C VAL A 22 -0.78 -9.38 5.38
N GLY A 23 -0.94 -8.44 4.44
CA GLY A 23 -2.04 -8.53 3.50
C GLY A 23 -1.88 -9.69 2.51
N GLY A 24 -0.68 -10.20 2.26
CA GLY A 24 -0.47 -11.44 1.51
C GLY A 24 -1.20 -12.62 2.15
N ILE A 25 -1.07 -12.75 3.48
CA ILE A 25 -1.70 -13.82 4.27
C ILE A 25 -3.22 -13.60 4.41
N TYR A 26 -3.65 -12.37 4.69
CA TYR A 26 -5.04 -12.10 5.08
C TYR A 26 -5.95 -11.58 3.96
N ALA A 27 -5.39 -11.08 2.85
CA ALA A 27 -6.16 -10.54 1.73
C ALA A 27 -5.87 -11.29 0.42
N ALA A 28 -4.61 -11.31 -0.05
CA ALA A 28 -4.28 -11.82 -1.38
C ALA A 28 -4.55 -13.34 -1.52
N ARG A 29 -4.02 -14.15 -0.60
CA ARG A 29 -4.18 -15.61 -0.63
C ARG A 29 -5.64 -16.06 -0.43
N PRO A 30 -6.40 -15.54 0.56
CA PRO A 30 -7.80 -15.90 0.73
C PRO A 30 -8.66 -15.49 -0.47
N LEU A 31 -8.44 -14.30 -1.04
CA LEU A 31 -9.22 -13.83 -2.19
C LEU A 31 -8.98 -14.68 -3.44
N LEU A 32 -7.73 -15.11 -3.66
CA LEU A 32 -7.39 -16.00 -4.78
C LEU A 32 -7.97 -17.41 -4.60
N ALA A 33 -8.11 -17.88 -3.36
CA ALA A 33 -8.71 -19.17 -3.02
C ALA A 33 -10.25 -19.15 -2.99
N ALA A 34 -10.87 -17.97 -2.96
CA ALA A 34 -12.30 -17.83 -2.81
C ALA A 34 -13.07 -18.34 -4.05
N HIS A 35 -14.07 -19.21 -3.84
CA HIS A 35 -14.85 -19.81 -4.93
C HIS A 35 -16.07 -18.99 -5.36
N ASN A 36 -16.43 -17.97 -4.59
CA ASN A 36 -17.56 -17.07 -4.85
C ASN A 36 -17.27 -15.97 -5.89
N PHE A 37 -16.00 -15.82 -6.31
CA PHE A 37 -15.61 -14.90 -7.38
C PHE A 37 -15.30 -15.66 -8.67
N ASP A 38 -15.61 -15.04 -9.80
CA ASP A 38 -15.21 -15.56 -11.11
C ASP A 38 -13.68 -15.56 -11.24
N LYS A 39 -13.17 -16.42 -12.14
CA LYS A 39 -11.73 -16.60 -12.33
C LYS A 39 -11.03 -15.29 -12.73
N ALA A 40 -11.67 -14.45 -13.55
CA ALA A 40 -11.06 -13.22 -14.04
C ALA A 40 -10.89 -12.21 -12.91
N SER A 41 -11.91 -11.98 -12.09
CA SER A 41 -11.84 -11.08 -10.93
C SER A 41 -10.79 -11.49 -9.91
N ARG A 42 -10.58 -12.79 -9.67
CA ARG A 42 -9.51 -13.25 -8.75
C ARG A 42 -8.12 -12.90 -9.26
N TRP A 43 -7.84 -13.20 -10.52
CA TRP A 43 -6.54 -12.91 -11.12
C TRP A 43 -6.31 -11.41 -11.33
N LEU A 44 -7.38 -10.64 -11.64
CA LEU A 44 -7.30 -9.18 -11.71
C LEU A 44 -6.91 -8.58 -10.35
N ASN A 45 -7.57 -8.99 -9.26
CA ASN A 45 -7.21 -8.52 -7.92
C ASN A 45 -5.78 -8.93 -7.54
N TYR A 46 -5.36 -10.16 -7.87
CA TYR A 46 -3.98 -10.60 -7.64
C TYR A 46 -2.95 -9.83 -8.48
N MET A 47 -3.33 -9.36 -9.67
CA MET A 47 -2.47 -8.51 -10.49
C MET A 47 -2.39 -7.09 -9.90
N CYS A 48 -3.52 -6.50 -9.50
CA CYS A 48 -3.57 -5.22 -8.78
C CYS A 48 -2.74 -5.24 -7.51
N TRP A 49 -2.75 -6.36 -6.78
CA TRP A 49 -1.89 -6.59 -5.61
C TRP A 49 -0.40 -6.37 -5.90
N HIS A 50 0.11 -6.97 -6.98
CA HIS A 50 1.50 -6.82 -7.40
C HIS A 50 1.81 -5.41 -7.90
N MET A 51 0.89 -4.77 -8.61
CA MET A 51 1.05 -3.37 -9.03
C MET A 51 1.23 -2.44 -7.83
N VAL A 52 0.38 -2.57 -6.80
CA VAL A 52 0.50 -1.78 -5.56
C VAL A 52 1.81 -2.06 -4.85
N THR A 53 2.23 -3.33 -4.80
CA THR A 53 3.52 -3.73 -4.22
C THR A 53 4.68 -3.00 -4.91
N ALA A 54 4.71 -2.99 -6.25
CA ALA A 54 5.75 -2.31 -7.02
C ALA A 54 5.74 -0.77 -6.79
N VAL A 55 4.56 -0.15 -6.72
CA VAL A 55 4.42 1.29 -6.41
C VAL A 55 4.95 1.61 -5.01
N LEU A 56 4.68 0.78 -4.01
CA LEU A 56 5.17 0.99 -2.65
C LEU A 56 6.70 0.86 -2.54
N VAL A 57 7.31 -0.04 -3.33
CA VAL A 57 8.77 -0.09 -3.48
C VAL A 57 9.30 1.20 -4.08
N ALA A 58 8.67 1.72 -5.13
CA ALA A 58 9.05 2.99 -5.75
C ALA A 58 8.92 4.18 -4.79
N PHE A 59 7.88 4.22 -3.96
CA PHE A 59 7.73 5.23 -2.91
C PHE A 59 8.85 5.15 -1.88
N THR A 60 9.13 3.94 -1.39
CA THR A 60 10.19 3.71 -0.41
C THR A 60 11.55 4.16 -0.95
N ALA A 61 11.91 3.71 -2.15
CA ALA A 61 13.18 4.05 -2.78
C ALA A 61 13.28 5.55 -3.13
N GLY A 62 12.21 6.13 -3.68
CA GLY A 62 12.19 7.53 -4.11
C GLY A 62 12.23 8.52 -2.94
N PHE A 63 11.49 8.26 -1.86
CA PHE A 63 11.58 9.08 -0.65
C PHE A 63 12.92 8.90 0.08
N ALA A 64 13.48 7.68 0.10
CA ALA A 64 14.81 7.46 0.66
C ALA A 64 15.88 8.22 -0.13
N TRP A 65 15.77 8.23 -1.47
CA TRP A 65 16.66 9.02 -2.33
C TRP A 65 16.57 10.51 -2.02
N ALA A 66 15.36 11.08 -1.97
CA ALA A 66 15.15 12.50 -1.67
C ALA A 66 15.55 12.89 -0.24
N ALA A 67 15.54 11.94 0.71
CA ALA A 67 16.05 12.15 2.06
C ALA A 67 17.57 12.37 2.07
N LEU A 68 18.30 11.65 1.20
CA LEU A 68 19.75 11.70 1.09
C LEU A 68 20.26 12.80 0.15
N ARG A 69 19.47 13.17 -0.86
CA ARG A 69 19.83 14.12 -1.93
C ARG A 69 18.89 15.33 -1.93
N PRO A 70 19.32 16.50 -1.42
CA PRO A 70 18.52 17.72 -1.44
C PRO A 70 18.07 18.16 -2.84
N GLU A 71 18.81 17.80 -3.89
CA GLU A 71 18.52 18.09 -5.30
C GLU A 71 17.40 17.23 -5.92
N ALA A 72 16.78 16.31 -5.16
CA ALA A 72 15.74 15.41 -5.67
C ALA A 72 14.33 15.77 -5.15
N VAL A 73 14.06 17.05 -4.87
CA VAL A 73 12.76 17.50 -4.33
C VAL A 73 11.64 17.24 -5.32
N GLU A 74 11.90 17.36 -6.61
CA GLU A 74 10.92 17.15 -7.68
C GLU A 74 10.40 15.71 -7.67
N VAL A 75 11.28 14.74 -7.42
CA VAL A 75 10.92 13.33 -7.27
C VAL A 75 10.01 13.14 -6.05
N ALA A 76 10.38 13.70 -4.90
CA ALA A 76 9.56 13.60 -3.69
C ALA A 76 8.20 14.30 -3.86
N ALA A 77 8.15 15.43 -4.55
CA ALA A 77 6.92 16.16 -4.84
C ALA A 77 5.97 15.32 -5.70
N LEU A 78 6.47 14.69 -6.77
CA LEU A 78 5.69 13.79 -7.61
C LEU A 78 5.16 12.58 -6.83
N LEU A 79 6.02 11.94 -6.02
CA LEU A 79 5.61 10.77 -5.23
C LEU A 79 4.59 11.16 -4.15
N THR A 80 4.71 12.35 -3.55
CA THR A 80 3.72 12.88 -2.60
C THR A 80 2.39 13.16 -3.29
N ALA A 81 2.43 13.78 -4.47
CA ALA A 81 1.25 14.05 -5.28
C ALA A 81 0.52 12.76 -5.70
N LEU A 82 1.24 11.65 -5.86
CA LEU A 82 0.64 10.33 -6.12
C LEU A 82 0.17 9.62 -4.83
N ALA A 83 0.91 9.75 -3.74
CA ALA A 83 0.59 9.12 -2.46
C ALA A 83 -0.72 9.67 -1.86
N LEU A 84 -0.96 10.98 -1.97
CA LEU A 84 -2.18 11.63 -1.48
C LEU A 84 -3.47 11.01 -2.04
N PRO A 85 -3.70 10.96 -3.36
CA PRO A 85 -4.91 10.38 -3.92
C PRO A 85 -5.00 8.87 -3.66
N LEU A 86 -3.90 8.12 -3.69
CA LEU A 86 -3.94 6.67 -3.39
C LEU A 86 -4.33 6.39 -1.93
N SER A 87 -3.80 7.18 -0.99
CA SER A 87 -4.21 7.12 0.41
C SER A 87 -5.68 7.52 0.57
N GLY A 88 -6.12 8.60 -0.09
CA GLY A 88 -7.50 9.05 -0.10
C GLY A 88 -8.47 7.99 -0.63
N ILE A 89 -8.13 7.32 -1.74
CA ILE A 89 -8.91 6.22 -2.30
C ILE A 89 -8.95 5.03 -1.33
N SER A 90 -7.84 4.72 -0.66
CA SER A 90 -7.78 3.63 0.32
C SER A 90 -8.73 3.88 1.51
N VAL A 91 -8.73 5.10 2.04
CA VAL A 91 -9.67 5.52 3.09
C VAL A 91 -11.11 5.48 2.56
N TRP A 92 -11.37 6.01 1.36
CA TRP A 92 -12.70 6.00 0.76
C TRP A 92 -13.26 4.58 0.60
N VAL A 93 -12.45 3.64 0.09
CA VAL A 93 -12.85 2.24 -0.14
C VAL A 93 -13.12 1.53 1.19
N THR A 94 -12.30 1.74 2.22
CA THR A 94 -12.55 1.13 3.54
C THR A 94 -13.84 1.65 4.18
N LEU A 95 -14.10 2.96 4.09
CA LEU A 95 -15.36 3.55 4.53
C LEU A 95 -16.57 2.98 3.76
N LYS A 96 -16.47 2.87 2.42
CA LYS A 96 -17.52 2.27 1.58
C LYS A 96 -17.73 0.78 1.85
N GLY A 97 -16.68 0.06 2.22
CA GLY A 97 -16.74 -1.35 2.60
C GLY A 97 -17.26 -1.60 4.01
N GLY A 98 -17.57 -0.56 4.79
CA GLY A 98 -17.96 -0.70 6.20
C GLY A 98 -16.83 -1.22 7.10
N ILE A 99 -15.58 -1.10 6.64
CA ILE A 99 -14.40 -1.55 7.38
C ILE A 99 -13.87 -0.36 8.17
N PRO A 100 -13.72 -0.44 9.51
CA PRO A 100 -13.13 0.63 10.28
C PRO A 100 -11.70 0.89 9.77
N PRO A 101 -11.29 2.14 9.48
CA PRO A 101 -9.98 2.43 8.92
C PRO A 101 -8.81 2.05 9.86
N TRP A 102 -9.11 1.88 11.15
CA TRP A 102 -8.16 1.47 12.19
C TRP A 102 -8.10 -0.06 12.39
N ARG A 103 -8.92 -0.84 11.68
CA ARG A 103 -8.99 -2.29 11.85
C ARG A 103 -7.79 -2.95 11.18
N PHE A 104 -6.80 -3.29 12.00
CA PHE A 104 -5.67 -4.10 11.54
C PHE A 104 -6.12 -5.55 11.27
N PRO A 105 -5.59 -6.24 10.24
CA PRO A 105 -5.79 -7.68 10.08
C PRO A 105 -5.14 -8.40 11.28
N LEU A 106 -5.97 -8.79 12.26
CA LEU A 106 -5.53 -9.53 13.44
C LEU A 106 -5.92 -11.01 13.32
N PRO A 107 -5.05 -11.95 13.69
CA PRO A 107 -5.42 -13.35 13.78
C PRO A 107 -6.53 -13.53 14.83
N GLY A 108 -7.64 -14.15 14.44
CA GLY A 108 -8.70 -14.59 15.35
C GLY A 108 -10.04 -13.84 15.28
N CYS A 109 -10.14 -12.73 14.53
CA CYS A 109 -11.41 -12.03 14.33
C CYS A 109 -11.99 -12.32 12.94
N SER A 110 -12.41 -13.56 12.71
CA SER A 110 -13.46 -13.85 11.73
C SER A 110 -14.81 -13.44 12.33
N PRO A 111 -15.77 -12.91 11.54
CA PRO A 111 -17.16 -12.95 11.94
C PRO A 111 -17.65 -14.40 12.12
#